data_AF-A0A7K3PXZ5-F1
#
_entry.id   AF-A0A7K3PXZ5-F1
#
_cell.length_a   1.000
_cell.length_b   1.000
_cell.length_c   1.000
_cell.angle_alpha   90.00
_cell.angle_beta   90.00
_cell.angle_gamma   90.00
#
_symmetry.space_group_name_H-M   'P 1'
#
loop_
_entity.id
_entity.type
_entity.pdbx_description
1 polymer ?
#
loop_
_entity_poly.entity_id
_entity_poly.type
_entity_poly.pdbx_seq_one_letter_code
_entity_poly.pdbx_strand_id
1 'polypeptide(L)'
;MNAGTGDGGKLFVDGTDRGRSDGVKTGRGAVTGGGTVMFSDAPGGGSASAPAAPASGRPGAAGAAGAIGAVDAGAASVPHARPAPRPRPGGVPAKSRKAGQWAKVAQRIVPDDLQPEVLRVELTELGDAFRAYQRRPEPDLAVLAELHERKSRAFARWADVTGDTSLQEEADRAAAAAQTTREMDANRHGVPVGEDGPLVERLLTRGQGVHARDVLEHVRVDSPLPEAEARLAVLMITLRAARAGTGNVTGQDLSGWLQGDAEQVLQALADVGWLLLPEDVTADDALMSRPEEPTQVTVPTLIPTQPRPFFFGKVTRARLSGWAQKVVGDRKLRKKKAGPATRLLAVYTAAHSRPDGCLGGVGEDGDGLALDTVASFCGLRPEDVAEHAGLLVAAGWLAEEVDTAGGRLRGRLAERVLPLSGLL
;
A
#
# COMPACT_ATOMS: atom_id res chain seq x y z
N MET A 1 24.97 74.17 14.22
CA MET A 1 25.40 74.14 15.63
C MET A 1 25.96 72.76 15.92
N ASN A 2 27.24 72.74 16.28
CA ASN A 2 28.10 71.73 16.90
C ASN A 2 28.17 70.27 16.41
N ALA A 3 29.44 69.92 16.15
CA ALA A 3 30.06 68.68 15.77
C ALA A 3 30.43 67.78 16.97
N GLY A 4 30.97 66.59 16.67
CA GLY A 4 31.82 65.79 17.57
C GLY A 4 31.69 64.28 17.31
N THR A 5 32.36 63.68 16.31
CA THR A 5 33.68 62.98 16.39
C THR A 5 33.91 62.09 17.61
N GLY A 6 34.22 60.81 17.37
CA GLY A 6 34.75 59.88 18.38
C GLY A 6 35.08 58.51 17.79
N ASP A 7 36.32 58.37 17.34
CA ASP A 7 37.03 57.21 16.79
C ASP A 7 37.47 56.21 17.90
N GLY A 8 37.78 54.97 17.49
CA GLY A 8 38.85 54.19 18.10
C GLY A 8 38.47 52.89 18.83
N GLY A 9 39.13 51.79 18.45
CA GLY A 9 39.45 50.71 19.40
C GLY A 9 39.36 49.29 18.86
N LYS A 10 40.42 48.82 18.19
CA LYS A 10 40.66 47.41 17.87
C LYS A 10 41.07 46.59 19.11
N LEU A 11 40.88 45.27 18.95
CA LEU A 11 41.69 44.14 19.47
C LEU A 11 41.66 43.84 20.97
N PHE A 12 41.16 42.65 21.32
CA PHE A 12 41.92 41.71 22.14
C PHE A 12 41.57 40.25 21.79
N VAL A 13 42.63 39.47 21.58
CA VAL A 13 42.69 38.02 21.43
C VAL A 13 43.17 37.46 22.76
N ASP A 14 42.53 36.42 23.28
CA ASP A 14 43.11 35.26 23.99
C ASP A 14 41.93 34.38 24.44
N GLY A 15 41.96 33.05 24.50
CA GLY A 15 43.02 32.07 24.38
C GLY A 15 42.41 30.73 24.84
N THR A 16 42.77 29.65 24.12
CA THR A 16 42.95 28.25 24.57
C THR A 16 42.15 27.70 25.76
N ASP A 17 41.49 26.55 25.62
CA ASP A 17 42.12 25.25 25.98
C ASP A 17 41.24 24.02 25.62
N ARG A 18 41.96 22.91 25.33
CA ARG A 18 41.65 21.46 25.44
C ARG A 18 40.18 21.03 25.65
N GLY A 19 39.60 20.09 24.88
CA GLY A 19 40.13 18.81 24.44
C GLY A 19 39.59 17.67 25.31
N ARG A 20 38.62 16.88 24.83
CA ARG A 20 38.53 15.42 25.06
C ARG A 20 37.39 14.79 24.27
N SER A 21 37.73 13.65 23.67
CA SER A 21 36.88 12.59 23.13
C SER A 21 35.74 12.17 24.05
N ASP A 22 34.59 11.81 23.47
CA ASP A 22 33.95 10.52 23.75
C ASP A 22 32.94 10.14 22.65
N GLY A 23 33.04 8.88 22.22
CA GLY A 23 32.19 8.30 21.18
C GLY A 23 30.80 7.98 21.71
N VAL A 24 29.79 8.14 20.84
CA VAL A 24 28.46 7.58 21.08
C VAL A 24 28.00 6.81 19.85
N LYS A 25 27.73 5.53 20.13
CA LYS A 25 27.24 4.48 19.24
C LYS A 25 25.94 4.88 18.54
N THR A 26 25.90 4.66 17.23
CA THR A 26 24.66 4.64 16.44
C THR A 26 23.84 3.41 16.82
N GLY A 27 22.86 3.59 17.72
CA GLY A 27 21.83 2.61 18.02
C GLY A 27 20.79 2.56 16.91
N ARG A 28 20.86 1.50 16.09
CA ARG A 28 19.88 1.15 15.07
C ARG A 28 18.68 0.49 15.77
N GLY A 29 17.65 1.27 16.08
CA GLY A 29 16.40 0.77 16.65
C GLY A 29 15.39 0.40 15.56
N ALA A 30 15.20 -0.90 15.35
CA ALA A 30 14.10 -1.45 14.56
C ALA A 30 12.78 -1.27 15.32
N VAL A 31 11.81 -0.58 14.70
CA VAL A 31 10.45 -0.51 15.23
C VAL A 31 9.64 -1.64 14.59
N THR A 32 9.54 -2.76 15.31
CA THR A 32 8.58 -3.82 15.04
C THR A 32 7.20 -3.38 15.56
N GLY A 33 6.39 -2.79 14.70
CA GLY A 33 4.98 -2.52 14.97
C GLY A 33 4.13 -3.74 14.61
N GLY A 34 3.97 -4.67 15.56
CA GLY A 34 2.98 -5.74 15.47
C GLY A 34 1.58 -5.16 15.65
N GLY A 35 0.85 -5.01 14.54
CA GLY A 35 -0.56 -4.62 14.54
C GLY A 35 -1.46 -5.84 14.66
N THR A 36 -2.03 -6.05 15.84
CA THR A 36 -3.14 -6.96 16.10
C THR A 36 -4.34 -6.55 15.25
N VAL A 37 -4.74 -7.36 14.28
CA VAL A 37 -5.97 -7.12 13.50
C VAL A 37 -7.15 -7.71 14.25
N MET A 38 -7.97 -6.82 14.82
CA MET A 38 -9.31 -7.10 15.30
C MET A 38 -10.21 -7.34 14.08
N PHE A 39 -10.88 -8.49 14.03
CA PHE A 39 -12.03 -8.70 13.15
C PHE A 39 -13.23 -7.94 13.73
N SER A 40 -13.87 -7.10 12.92
CA SER A 40 -15.17 -6.50 13.27
C SER A 40 -16.13 -6.69 12.11
N ASP A 41 -17.18 -7.46 12.40
CA ASP A 41 -18.44 -7.52 11.67
C ASP A 41 -19.20 -6.19 11.80
N ALA A 42 -19.94 -5.80 10.75
CA ALA A 42 -21.10 -4.92 10.79
C ALA A 42 -21.79 -4.82 9.41
N PRO A 43 -23.06 -4.40 9.29
CA PRO A 43 -24.19 -4.61 10.22
C PRO A 43 -25.55 -4.91 9.51
N GLY A 44 -26.51 -5.40 10.30
CA GLY A 44 -27.96 -5.27 10.07
C GLY A 44 -28.59 -4.28 11.07
N GLY A 45 -29.63 -3.56 10.66
CA GLY A 45 -30.04 -2.25 11.22
C GLY A 45 -31.10 -2.20 12.34
N GLY A 46 -31.43 -0.94 12.71
CA GLY A 46 -32.46 -0.49 13.65
C GLY A 46 -31.98 -0.44 15.10
N SER A 47 -32.19 0.57 15.95
CA SER A 47 -32.99 1.80 15.94
C SER A 47 -32.42 2.75 17.02
N ALA A 48 -32.84 4.02 16.96
CA ALA A 48 -32.35 5.18 17.67
C ALA A 48 -32.20 5.11 19.22
N SER A 49 -31.17 5.78 19.74
CA SER A 49 -31.26 6.81 20.80
C SER A 49 -29.93 7.56 20.96
N ALA A 50 -30.02 8.88 21.13
CA ALA A 50 -28.90 9.84 21.20
C ALA A 50 -28.42 10.05 22.67
N PRO A 51 -27.48 10.97 22.98
CA PRO A 51 -26.17 10.62 23.52
C PRO A 51 -25.92 11.09 24.97
N ALA A 52 -24.91 10.51 25.64
CA ALA A 52 -24.33 11.11 26.84
C ALA A 52 -22.80 10.99 26.81
N ALA A 53 -22.15 12.15 26.96
CA ALA A 53 -20.71 12.39 26.96
C ALA A 53 -20.07 12.06 28.35
N PRO A 54 -18.73 12.10 28.47
CA PRO A 54 -17.95 11.19 29.32
C PRO A 54 -17.58 11.76 30.70
N ALA A 55 -17.13 10.88 31.61
CA ALA A 55 -16.39 11.27 32.80
C ALA A 55 -15.12 10.42 32.99
N SER A 56 -14.01 11.14 32.93
CA SER A 56 -12.65 10.86 33.39
C SER A 56 -12.56 10.41 34.85
N GLY A 57 -11.57 9.59 35.19
CA GLY A 57 -11.09 9.46 36.57
C GLY A 57 -10.32 8.17 36.84
N ARG A 58 -9.01 8.31 37.08
CA ARG A 58 -8.01 7.25 37.32
C ARG A 58 -7.93 6.94 38.84
N PRO A 59 -6.90 6.23 39.34
CA PRO A 59 -6.91 4.85 39.83
C PRO A 59 -6.84 4.72 41.38
N GLY A 60 -7.02 3.50 41.92
CA GLY A 60 -6.72 3.22 43.33
C GLY A 60 -6.69 1.73 43.64
N ALA A 61 -5.59 1.27 44.22
CA ALA A 61 -5.25 -0.12 44.51
C ALA A 61 -5.62 -0.57 45.94
N ALA A 62 -5.78 -1.89 46.07
CA ALA A 62 -5.35 -2.76 47.17
C ALA A 62 -5.95 -2.70 48.59
N GLY A 63 -6.22 -3.91 49.11
CA GLY A 63 -6.30 -4.29 50.52
C GLY A 63 -7.71 -4.28 51.11
N ALA A 64 -8.18 -5.16 52.00
CA ALA A 64 -7.81 -6.46 52.58
C ALA A 64 -8.66 -6.57 53.89
N ALA A 65 -9.13 -7.78 54.24
CA ALA A 65 -9.75 -8.16 55.54
C ALA A 65 -11.12 -7.49 55.88
N GLY A 66 -12.11 -8.11 56.55
CA GLY A 66 -12.23 -9.40 57.23
C GLY A 66 -13.11 -9.24 58.49
N ALA A 67 -14.26 -9.93 58.53
CA ALA A 67 -15.17 -10.21 59.67
C ALA A 67 -15.93 -8.99 60.28
N ILE A 68 -17.15 -9.05 60.85
CA ILE A 68 -17.83 -9.99 61.76
C ILE A 68 -19.38 -9.82 61.57
N GLY A 69 -20.21 -10.85 61.85
CA GLY A 69 -21.67 -10.95 61.61
C GLY A 69 -22.57 -10.19 62.60
N ALA A 70 -23.84 -10.50 62.86
CA ALA A 70 -24.84 -11.48 62.40
C ALA A 70 -26.22 -10.92 62.86
N VAL A 71 -27.33 -11.17 62.15
CA VAL A 71 -28.64 -11.57 62.74
C VAL A 71 -29.63 -12.04 61.66
N ASP A 72 -30.34 -13.11 62.01
CA ASP A 72 -31.29 -13.96 61.27
C ASP A 72 -32.63 -13.31 60.88
N ALA A 73 -33.26 -13.83 59.80
CA ALA A 73 -34.44 -14.71 59.87
C ALA A 73 -35.21 -14.79 58.53
N GLY A 74 -35.55 -16.02 58.09
CA GLY A 74 -36.66 -16.27 57.13
C GLY A 74 -36.39 -17.33 56.07
N ALA A 75 -36.63 -18.60 56.40
CA ALA A 75 -36.47 -19.77 55.54
C ALA A 75 -37.59 -19.95 54.49
N ALA A 76 -37.24 -20.54 53.32
CA ALA A 76 -38.09 -21.51 52.61
C ALA A 76 -37.33 -22.30 51.51
N SER A 77 -37.10 -23.57 51.81
CA SER A 77 -37.20 -24.81 51.00
C SER A 77 -36.60 -24.97 49.59
N VAL A 78 -35.71 -25.98 49.50
CA VAL A 78 -35.12 -26.60 48.31
C VAL A 78 -35.93 -27.85 47.90
N PRO A 79 -36.13 -28.15 46.61
CA PRO A 79 -36.48 -29.51 46.17
C PRO A 79 -35.24 -30.31 45.73
N HIS A 80 -35.17 -31.54 46.24
CA HIS A 80 -34.14 -32.55 46.00
C HIS A 80 -34.03 -33.07 44.57
N ALA A 81 -32.80 -33.47 44.24
CA ALA A 81 -32.40 -34.22 43.05
C ALA A 81 -33.10 -35.59 42.94
N ARG A 82 -33.54 -35.94 41.73
CA ARG A 82 -34.15 -37.23 41.40
C ARG A 82 -33.10 -38.16 40.77
N PRO A 83 -33.03 -39.45 41.16
CA PRO A 83 -31.99 -40.37 40.71
C PRO A 83 -32.20 -40.87 39.27
N ALA A 84 -31.08 -41.11 38.57
CA ALA A 84 -31.02 -41.68 37.23
C ALA A 84 -31.49 -43.15 37.19
N PRO A 85 -32.19 -43.60 36.13
CA PRO A 85 -32.61 -44.99 36.01
C PRO A 85 -31.47 -45.90 35.51
N ARG A 86 -31.34 -47.07 36.15
CA ARG A 86 -30.44 -48.17 35.74
C ARG A 86 -30.89 -48.81 34.41
N PRO A 87 -29.95 -49.35 33.60
CA PRO A 87 -30.25 -50.01 32.34
C PRO A 87 -30.82 -51.43 32.56
N ARG A 88 -31.80 -51.81 31.73
CA ARG A 88 -32.27 -53.20 31.59
C ARG A 88 -31.35 -53.94 30.60
N PRO A 89 -30.97 -55.21 30.87
CA PRO A 89 -30.22 -56.02 29.93
C PRO A 89 -31.16 -56.61 28.87
N GLY A 90 -30.77 -56.53 27.59
CA GLY A 90 -31.48 -57.16 26.48
C GLY A 90 -32.18 -56.17 25.55
N GLY A 91 -31.41 -55.42 24.78
CA GLY A 91 -31.90 -54.58 23.69
C GLY A 91 -30.82 -54.43 22.62
N VAL A 92 -31.09 -54.99 21.45
CA VAL A 92 -30.23 -54.97 20.25
C VAL A 92 -29.82 -53.53 19.92
N PRO A 93 -28.55 -53.24 19.55
CA PRO A 93 -28.13 -51.86 19.32
C PRO A 93 -28.82 -51.31 18.07
N ALA A 94 -29.83 -50.46 18.29
CA ALA A 94 -30.32 -49.56 17.27
C ALA A 94 -29.14 -48.67 16.85
N LYS A 95 -28.70 -48.81 15.60
CA LYS A 95 -27.79 -47.86 14.95
C LYS A 95 -28.33 -46.46 15.20
N SER A 96 -27.68 -45.70 16.09
CA SER A 96 -27.97 -44.30 16.31
C SER A 96 -27.69 -43.56 15.02
N ARG A 97 -28.72 -43.40 14.17
CA ARG A 97 -28.75 -42.35 13.17
C ARG A 97 -28.48 -41.06 13.94
N LYS A 98 -27.30 -40.48 13.74
CA LYS A 98 -26.96 -39.16 14.26
C LYS A 98 -28.07 -38.22 13.82
N ALA A 99 -28.89 -37.79 14.78
CA ALA A 99 -29.95 -36.85 14.56
C ALA A 99 -29.35 -35.49 14.14
N GLY A 100 -29.67 -35.04 12.93
CA GLY A 100 -29.88 -33.63 12.59
C GLY A 100 -28.74 -32.63 12.83
N GLN A 101 -27.48 -33.00 12.59
CA GLN A 101 -26.44 -31.98 12.40
C GLN A 101 -26.46 -31.55 10.94
N TRP A 102 -27.33 -30.58 10.61
CA TRP A 102 -27.33 -29.94 9.29
C TRP A 102 -25.92 -29.46 8.95
N ALA A 103 -25.40 -29.91 7.81
CA ALA A 103 -24.12 -29.44 7.31
C ALA A 103 -24.24 -27.94 7.00
N LYS A 104 -23.33 -27.14 7.58
CA LYS A 104 -23.29 -25.69 7.37
C LYS A 104 -22.02 -25.30 6.66
N VAL A 105 -22.17 -24.39 5.70
CA VAL A 105 -21.05 -23.69 5.05
C VAL A 105 -21.28 -22.20 5.23
N ALA A 106 -20.36 -21.54 5.94
CA ALA A 106 -20.57 -20.18 6.41
C ALA A 106 -21.90 -20.06 7.20
N GLN A 107 -22.87 -19.30 6.69
CA GLN A 107 -24.18 -19.09 7.31
C GLN A 107 -25.32 -19.89 6.66
N ARG A 108 -25.03 -20.66 5.60
CA ARG A 108 -26.05 -21.42 4.85
C ARG A 108 -26.16 -22.84 5.38
N ILE A 109 -27.41 -23.31 5.50
CA ILE A 109 -27.73 -24.70 5.78
C ILE A 109 -27.78 -25.43 4.45
N VAL A 110 -26.98 -26.49 4.31
CA VAL A 110 -26.99 -27.36 3.13
C VAL A 110 -28.20 -28.29 3.24
N PRO A 111 -29.14 -28.29 2.28
CA PRO A 111 -30.30 -29.18 2.31
C PRO A 111 -29.88 -30.65 2.26
N ASP A 112 -30.52 -31.49 3.08
CA ASP A 112 -30.23 -32.93 3.16
C ASP A 112 -30.58 -33.67 1.86
N ASP A 113 -31.47 -33.10 1.04
CA ASP A 113 -31.94 -33.62 -0.24
C ASP A 113 -31.26 -32.97 -1.46
N LEU A 114 -30.26 -32.10 -1.26
CA LEU A 114 -29.55 -31.42 -2.35
C LEU A 114 -28.92 -32.44 -3.31
N GLN A 115 -29.33 -32.37 -4.58
CA GLN A 115 -28.74 -33.15 -5.68
C GLN A 115 -27.95 -32.24 -6.63
N PRO A 116 -26.82 -32.70 -7.21
CA PRO A 116 -26.24 -34.02 -7.04
C PRO A 116 -25.60 -34.20 -5.66
N GLU A 117 -25.68 -35.42 -5.12
CA GLU A 117 -25.07 -35.81 -3.84
C GLU A 117 -23.60 -35.36 -3.68
N VAL A 118 -22.83 -35.38 -4.77
CA VAL A 118 -21.43 -34.94 -4.80
C VAL A 118 -21.28 -33.47 -4.39
N LEU A 119 -22.22 -32.60 -4.77
CA LEU A 119 -22.22 -31.19 -4.35
C LEU A 119 -22.50 -31.05 -2.85
N ARG A 120 -23.41 -31.86 -2.32
CA ARG A 120 -23.74 -31.86 -0.89
C ARG A 120 -22.55 -32.29 -0.02
N VAL A 121 -21.82 -33.32 -0.46
CA VAL A 121 -20.57 -33.77 0.18
C VAL A 121 -19.52 -32.67 0.12
N GLU A 122 -19.28 -32.10 -1.06
CA GLU A 122 -18.32 -31.01 -1.29
C GLU A 122 -18.58 -29.80 -0.36
N LEU A 123 -19.85 -29.37 -0.24
CA LEU A 123 -20.22 -28.28 0.67
C LEU A 123 -19.93 -28.66 2.12
N THR A 124 -20.28 -29.86 2.55
CA THR A 124 -20.01 -30.33 3.92
C THR A 124 -18.50 -30.32 4.23
N GLU A 125 -17.69 -30.89 3.33
CA GLU A 125 -16.23 -30.91 3.44
C GLU A 125 -15.63 -29.51 3.47
N LEU A 126 -16.14 -28.59 2.65
CA LEU A 126 -15.70 -27.21 2.61
C LEU A 126 -15.97 -26.51 3.95
N GLY A 127 -17.14 -26.73 4.54
CA GLY A 127 -17.47 -26.20 5.87
C GLY A 127 -16.53 -26.74 6.96
N ASP A 128 -16.15 -28.01 6.89
CA ASP A 128 -15.15 -28.61 7.79
C ASP A 128 -13.74 -28.07 7.54
N ALA A 129 -13.36 -27.85 6.28
CA ALA A 129 -12.06 -27.31 5.89
C ALA A 129 -11.85 -25.86 6.37
N PHE A 130 -12.86 -25.00 6.25
CA PHE A 130 -12.80 -23.65 6.84
C PHE A 130 -12.68 -23.69 8.37
N ARG A 131 -13.41 -24.58 9.05
CA ARG A 131 -13.29 -24.78 10.51
C ARG A 131 -11.94 -25.35 10.91
N ALA A 132 -11.34 -26.21 10.09
CA ALA A 132 -9.99 -26.70 10.30
C ALA A 132 -8.96 -25.56 10.13
N TYR A 133 -9.11 -24.75 9.09
CA TYR A 133 -8.27 -23.58 8.84
C TYR A 133 -8.31 -22.58 10.00
N GLN A 134 -9.51 -22.23 10.50
CA GLN A 134 -9.68 -21.31 11.64
C GLN A 134 -9.03 -21.81 12.95
N ARG A 135 -8.77 -23.11 13.08
CA ARG A 135 -8.09 -23.70 14.24
C ARG A 135 -6.57 -23.76 14.08
N ARG A 136 -6.01 -23.40 12.92
CA ARG A 136 -4.56 -23.38 12.72
C ARG A 136 -3.94 -22.27 13.57
N PRO A 137 -2.78 -22.53 14.21
CA PRO A 137 -2.09 -21.53 15.03
C PRO A 137 -1.49 -20.40 14.17
N GLU A 138 -1.13 -20.70 12.92
CA GLU A 138 -0.56 -19.74 11.99
C GLU A 138 -1.45 -19.63 10.74
N PRO A 139 -1.88 -18.40 10.36
CA PRO A 139 -2.67 -18.19 9.16
C PRO A 139 -1.79 -18.37 7.91
N ASP A 140 -2.34 -19.09 6.95
CA ASP A 140 -1.70 -19.47 5.68
C ASP A 140 -2.57 -18.98 4.53
N LEU A 141 -2.16 -17.85 3.95
CA LEU A 141 -2.99 -17.13 2.97
C LEU A 141 -3.14 -17.93 1.66
N ALA A 142 -2.16 -18.75 1.28
CA ALA A 142 -2.27 -19.61 0.11
C ALA A 142 -3.40 -20.64 0.30
N VAL A 143 -3.40 -21.34 1.44
CA VAL A 143 -4.47 -22.29 1.78
C VAL A 143 -5.84 -21.60 1.89
N LEU A 144 -5.89 -20.40 2.47
CA LEU A 144 -7.14 -19.64 2.57
C LEU A 144 -7.70 -19.23 1.19
N ALA A 145 -6.83 -18.84 0.27
CA ALA A 145 -7.24 -18.49 -1.09
C ALA A 145 -7.84 -19.69 -1.83
N GLU A 146 -7.22 -20.87 -1.71
CA GLU A 146 -7.75 -22.12 -2.28
C GLU A 146 -9.12 -22.47 -1.71
N LEU A 147 -9.32 -22.29 -0.40
CA LEU A 147 -10.61 -22.52 0.24
C LEU A 147 -11.69 -21.56 -0.28
N HIS A 148 -11.36 -20.28 -0.47
CA HIS A 148 -12.28 -19.31 -1.07
C HIS A 148 -12.61 -19.63 -2.52
N GLU A 149 -11.66 -20.12 -3.31
CA GLU A 149 -11.90 -20.54 -4.69
C GLU A 149 -12.79 -21.79 -4.76
N ARG A 150 -12.50 -22.79 -3.91
CA ARG A 150 -13.32 -24.00 -3.78
C ARG A 150 -14.75 -23.64 -3.36
N LYS A 151 -14.91 -22.66 -2.45
CA LYS A 151 -16.21 -22.08 -2.08
C LYS A 151 -16.93 -21.43 -3.24
N SER A 152 -16.25 -20.60 -4.02
CA SER A 152 -16.83 -19.94 -5.19
C SER A 152 -17.40 -20.97 -6.17
N ARG A 153 -16.60 -21.98 -6.54
CA ARG A 153 -17.04 -23.04 -7.47
C ARG A 153 -18.22 -23.86 -6.91
N ALA A 154 -18.20 -24.20 -5.62
CA ALA A 154 -19.28 -24.97 -5.01
C ALA A 154 -20.59 -24.17 -4.94
N PHE A 155 -20.51 -22.86 -4.64
CA PHE A 155 -21.69 -22.00 -4.56
C PHE A 155 -22.27 -21.67 -5.94
N ALA A 156 -21.43 -21.47 -6.96
CA ALA A 156 -21.90 -21.31 -8.35
C ALA A 156 -22.65 -22.57 -8.82
N ARG A 157 -22.07 -23.76 -8.60
CA ARG A 157 -22.75 -25.03 -8.92
C ARG A 157 -24.06 -25.22 -8.14
N TRP A 158 -24.13 -24.75 -6.90
CA TRP A 158 -25.35 -24.79 -6.12
C TRP A 158 -26.40 -23.81 -6.68
N ALA A 159 -25.99 -22.61 -7.06
CA ALA A 159 -26.85 -21.64 -7.73
C ALA A 159 -27.41 -22.20 -9.04
N ASP A 160 -26.59 -22.88 -9.86
CA ASP A 160 -27.02 -23.50 -11.12
C ASP A 160 -28.12 -24.56 -10.92
N VAL A 161 -28.03 -25.32 -9.83
CA VAL A 161 -29.00 -26.38 -9.49
C VAL A 161 -30.31 -25.81 -8.96
N THR A 162 -30.27 -24.77 -8.13
CA THR A 162 -31.45 -24.24 -7.42
C THR A 162 -32.07 -23.03 -8.10
N GLY A 163 -31.35 -22.37 -9.01
CA GLY A 163 -31.72 -21.08 -9.58
C GLY A 163 -31.63 -19.90 -8.59
N ASP A 164 -30.96 -20.07 -7.45
CA ASP A 164 -30.84 -19.02 -6.41
C ASP A 164 -29.75 -18.01 -6.76
N THR A 165 -30.15 -16.81 -7.17
CA THR A 165 -29.22 -15.72 -7.52
C THR A 165 -28.39 -15.23 -6.34
N SER A 166 -28.86 -15.40 -5.10
CA SER A 166 -28.09 -15.03 -3.91
C SER A 166 -26.87 -15.93 -3.69
N LEU A 167 -26.94 -17.20 -4.14
CA LEU A 167 -25.78 -18.10 -4.14
C LEU A 167 -24.75 -17.69 -5.19
N GLN A 168 -25.20 -17.14 -6.32
CA GLN A 168 -24.30 -16.60 -7.34
C GLN A 168 -23.53 -15.38 -6.80
N GLU A 169 -24.20 -14.45 -6.15
CA GLU A 169 -23.54 -13.31 -5.50
C GLU A 169 -22.56 -13.75 -4.39
N GLU A 170 -22.87 -14.83 -3.66
CA GLU A 170 -21.94 -15.41 -2.69
C GLU A 170 -20.75 -16.10 -3.36
N ALA A 171 -20.94 -16.72 -4.52
CA ALA A 171 -19.88 -17.31 -5.33
C ALA A 171 -18.92 -16.23 -5.85
N ASP A 172 -19.45 -15.12 -6.34
CA ASP A 172 -18.68 -13.97 -6.83
C ASP A 172 -17.89 -13.31 -5.68
N ARG A 173 -18.53 -13.12 -4.52
CA ARG A 173 -17.84 -12.64 -3.31
C ARG A 173 -16.72 -13.59 -2.86
N ALA A 174 -16.95 -14.90 -2.95
CA ALA A 174 -15.91 -15.89 -2.61
C ALA A 174 -14.75 -15.86 -3.63
N ALA A 175 -15.03 -15.67 -4.91
CA ALA A 175 -13.98 -15.48 -5.93
C ALA A 175 -13.16 -14.22 -5.66
N ALA A 176 -13.83 -13.09 -5.37
CA ALA A 176 -13.16 -11.84 -5.00
C ALA A 176 -12.30 -12.00 -3.73
N ALA A 177 -12.79 -12.74 -2.73
CA ALA A 177 -12.03 -13.06 -1.52
C ALA A 177 -10.80 -13.94 -1.80
N ALA A 178 -10.92 -14.93 -2.69
CA ALA A 178 -9.78 -15.75 -3.13
C ALA A 178 -8.71 -14.88 -3.79
N GLN A 179 -9.12 -14.03 -4.72
CA GLN A 179 -8.22 -13.11 -5.41
C GLN A 179 -7.53 -12.14 -4.44
N THR A 180 -8.29 -11.52 -3.55
CA THR A 180 -7.74 -10.60 -2.53
C THR A 180 -6.75 -11.31 -1.62
N THR A 181 -7.04 -12.55 -1.22
CA THR A 181 -6.16 -13.33 -0.34
C THR A 181 -4.85 -13.70 -1.05
N ARG A 182 -4.90 -14.06 -2.34
CA ARG A 182 -3.68 -14.28 -3.15
C ARG A 182 -2.85 -13.02 -3.28
N GLU A 183 -3.50 -11.88 -3.51
CA GLU A 183 -2.81 -10.59 -3.60
C GLU A 183 -2.16 -10.22 -2.27
N MET A 184 -2.82 -10.47 -1.13
CA MET A 184 -2.21 -10.30 0.19
C MET A 184 -1.00 -11.21 0.40
N ASP A 185 -1.11 -12.47 -0.01
CA ASP A 185 -0.01 -13.44 0.08
C ASP A 185 1.18 -13.04 -0.78
N ALA A 186 0.93 -12.69 -2.05
CA ALA A 186 1.91 -12.18 -2.99
C ALA A 186 2.60 -10.90 -2.50
N ASN A 187 1.86 -9.97 -1.88
CA ASN A 187 2.44 -8.77 -1.29
C ASN A 187 3.31 -9.08 -0.07
N ARG A 188 3.04 -10.19 0.64
CA ARG A 188 3.78 -10.59 1.84
C ARG A 188 5.04 -11.39 1.52
N HIS A 189 4.95 -12.34 0.58
CA HIS A 189 6.02 -13.28 0.26
C HIS A 189 6.75 -12.94 -1.05
N GLY A 190 6.27 -11.96 -1.80
CA GLY A 190 6.77 -11.62 -3.13
C GLY A 190 6.07 -12.41 -4.23
N VAL A 191 6.27 -11.98 -5.48
CA VAL A 191 5.78 -12.69 -6.68
C VAL A 191 6.96 -13.36 -7.35
N PRO A 192 6.89 -14.67 -7.68
CA PRO A 192 7.94 -15.35 -8.43
C PRO A 192 8.11 -14.72 -9.82
N VAL A 193 9.32 -14.80 -10.34
CA VAL A 193 9.65 -14.30 -11.67
C VAL A 193 9.46 -15.44 -12.68
N GLY A 194 8.30 -15.52 -13.33
CA GLY A 194 7.95 -16.68 -14.17
C GLY A 194 7.43 -17.86 -13.32
N GLU A 195 7.44 -19.08 -13.87
CA GLU A 195 6.86 -20.27 -13.19
C GLU A 195 7.72 -20.76 -12.00
N ASP A 196 9.05 -20.64 -12.06
CA ASP A 196 9.99 -21.17 -11.05
C ASP A 196 11.06 -20.15 -10.57
N GLY A 197 10.87 -18.85 -10.84
CA GLY A 197 11.88 -17.83 -10.51
C GLY A 197 11.92 -17.43 -9.03
N PRO A 198 12.99 -16.73 -8.60
CA PRO A 198 13.12 -16.27 -7.23
C PRO A 198 11.97 -15.35 -6.82
N LEU A 199 11.53 -15.47 -5.56
CA LEU A 199 10.55 -14.56 -4.98
C LEU A 199 11.15 -13.16 -4.84
N VAL A 200 10.50 -12.18 -5.45
CA VAL A 200 10.91 -10.77 -5.36
C VAL A 200 9.93 -10.00 -4.49
N GLU A 201 10.41 -9.52 -3.34
CA GLU A 201 9.69 -8.56 -2.50
C GLU A 201 9.72 -7.18 -3.18
N ARG A 202 8.54 -6.63 -3.45
CA ARG A 202 8.38 -5.37 -4.19
C ARG A 202 7.98 -4.23 -3.27
N LEU A 203 8.46 -3.04 -3.59
CA LEU A 203 8.20 -1.84 -2.78
C LEU A 203 6.74 -1.38 -2.85
N LEU A 204 6.10 -1.61 -4.00
CA LEU A 204 4.70 -1.31 -4.23
C LEU A 204 3.91 -2.62 -4.31
N THR A 205 2.73 -2.62 -3.70
CA THR A 205 1.71 -3.64 -3.98
C THR A 205 1.11 -3.40 -5.36
N ARG A 206 0.43 -4.41 -5.94
CA ARG A 206 -0.26 -4.27 -7.24
C ARG A 206 -1.23 -3.08 -7.27
N GLY A 207 -2.05 -2.91 -6.22
CA GLY A 207 -2.97 -1.77 -6.10
C GLY A 207 -2.26 -0.43 -5.98
N GLN A 208 -1.09 -0.38 -5.33
CA GLN A 208 -0.25 0.83 -5.34
C GLN A 208 0.36 1.08 -6.73
N GLY A 209 0.69 0.02 -7.47
CA GLY A 209 1.10 0.11 -8.87
C GLY A 209 0.08 0.78 -9.77
N VAL A 210 -1.21 0.47 -9.59
CA VAL A 210 -2.32 1.14 -10.29
C VAL A 210 -2.28 2.64 -10.01
N HIS A 211 -2.25 3.04 -8.74
CA HIS A 211 -2.17 4.46 -8.38
C HIS A 211 -0.90 5.15 -8.86
N ALA A 212 0.23 4.44 -8.93
CA ALA A 212 1.45 4.97 -9.52
C ALA A 212 1.21 5.33 -11.00
N ARG A 213 0.61 4.41 -11.77
CA ARG A 213 0.28 4.61 -13.18
C ARG A 213 -0.75 5.73 -13.37
N ASP A 214 -1.76 5.86 -12.51
CA ASP A 214 -2.72 6.98 -12.54
C ASP A 214 -1.99 8.33 -12.39
N VAL A 215 -1.01 8.41 -11.48
CA VAL A 215 -0.21 9.63 -11.32
C VAL A 215 0.69 9.87 -12.53
N LEU A 216 1.31 8.83 -13.11
CA LEU A 216 2.14 8.99 -14.31
C LEU A 216 1.32 9.48 -15.50
N GLU A 217 0.10 8.96 -15.66
CA GLU A 217 -0.82 9.37 -16.71
C GLU A 217 -1.29 10.82 -16.51
N HIS A 218 -1.65 11.21 -15.28
CA HIS A 218 -1.95 12.60 -14.95
C HIS A 218 -0.79 13.53 -15.31
N VAL A 219 0.44 13.18 -14.92
CA VAL A 219 1.63 13.98 -15.26
C VAL A 219 1.88 14.03 -16.76
N ARG A 220 1.63 12.94 -17.50
CA ARG A 220 1.79 12.90 -18.95
C ARG A 220 0.88 13.93 -19.62
N VAL A 221 -0.40 13.96 -19.21
CA VAL A 221 -1.46 14.77 -19.79
C VAL A 221 -1.42 16.23 -19.31
N ASP A 222 -1.21 16.44 -18.02
CA ASP A 222 -1.43 17.74 -17.35
C ASP A 222 -0.13 18.49 -17.02
N SER A 223 1.03 18.04 -17.49
CA SER A 223 2.28 18.78 -17.29
C SER A 223 2.27 20.10 -18.08
N PRO A 224 2.55 21.25 -17.43
CA PRO A 224 2.43 22.56 -18.05
C PRO A 224 3.57 22.90 -19.03
N LEU A 225 4.69 22.17 -18.96
CA LEU A 225 5.91 22.45 -19.70
C LEU A 225 6.43 21.14 -20.34
N PRO A 226 6.86 21.17 -21.61
CA PRO A 226 7.22 19.95 -22.33
C PRO A 226 8.58 19.36 -21.91
N GLU A 227 9.48 20.16 -21.34
CA GLU A 227 10.86 19.78 -21.03
C GLU A 227 10.95 18.68 -19.97
N ALA A 228 11.93 17.80 -20.09
CA ALA A 228 12.10 16.65 -19.21
C ALA A 228 12.40 17.04 -17.76
N GLU A 229 13.16 18.13 -17.56
CA GLU A 229 13.46 18.74 -16.27
C GLU A 229 12.15 19.15 -15.56
N ALA A 230 11.30 19.90 -16.27
CA ALA A 230 10.02 20.36 -15.75
C ALA A 230 9.07 19.19 -15.47
N ARG A 231 8.98 18.21 -16.38
CA ARG A 231 8.18 16.99 -16.17
C ARG A 231 8.63 16.17 -14.97
N LEU A 232 9.94 16.07 -14.72
CA LEU A 232 10.48 15.41 -13.53
C LEU A 232 10.10 16.17 -12.25
N ALA A 233 10.23 17.50 -12.24
CA ALA A 233 9.80 18.32 -11.11
C ALA A 233 8.29 18.17 -10.85
N VAL A 234 7.48 18.25 -11.91
CA VAL A 234 6.03 18.07 -11.89
C VAL A 234 5.64 16.73 -11.30
N LEU A 235 6.27 15.63 -11.73
CA LEU A 235 6.04 14.29 -11.16
C LEU A 235 6.31 14.27 -9.65
N MET A 236 7.49 14.73 -9.25
CA MET A 236 7.92 14.63 -7.86
C MET A 236 7.10 15.52 -6.92
N ILE A 237 6.74 16.72 -7.37
CA ILE A 237 5.88 17.64 -6.63
C ILE A 237 4.44 17.11 -6.60
N THR A 238 3.91 16.60 -7.71
CA THR A 238 2.58 15.97 -7.79
C THR A 238 2.46 14.86 -6.75
N LEU A 239 3.43 13.94 -6.68
CA LEU A 239 3.43 12.88 -5.67
C LEU A 239 3.43 13.39 -4.23
N ARG A 240 4.07 14.54 -3.97
CA ARG A 240 4.09 15.17 -2.64
C ARG A 240 2.77 15.85 -2.31
N ALA A 241 2.16 16.51 -3.30
CA ALA A 241 0.95 17.30 -3.19
C ALA A 241 -0.36 16.52 -3.43
N ALA A 242 -0.29 15.29 -3.96
CA ALA A 242 -1.42 14.52 -4.48
C ALA A 242 -2.65 14.37 -3.56
N ARG A 243 -2.46 14.48 -2.24
CA ARG A 243 -3.56 14.34 -1.27
C ARG A 243 -4.33 15.65 -1.02
N ALA A 244 -3.65 16.78 -1.05
CA ALA A 244 -4.16 18.03 -0.48
C ALA A 244 -3.93 19.25 -1.38
N GLY A 245 -3.31 19.09 -2.54
CA GLY A 245 -2.82 20.19 -3.35
C GLY A 245 -1.57 20.84 -2.79
N THR A 246 -1.11 20.47 -1.58
CA THR A 246 0.08 21.04 -0.94
C THR A 246 1.09 19.95 -0.58
N GLY A 247 2.37 20.28 -0.72
CA GLY A 247 3.49 19.38 -0.44
C GLY A 247 4.70 20.13 0.06
N ASN A 248 5.56 19.44 0.81
CA ASN A 248 6.81 20.02 1.32
C ASN A 248 7.97 19.60 0.41
N VAL A 249 8.79 20.55 -0.01
CA VAL A 249 10.04 20.33 -0.75
C VAL A 249 11.20 20.94 0.03
N THR A 250 12.40 20.39 -0.18
CA THR A 250 13.65 20.93 0.37
C THR A 250 14.59 21.28 -0.76
N GLY A 251 15.57 22.16 -0.50
CA GLY A 251 16.65 22.42 -1.44
C GLY A 251 17.40 21.17 -1.89
N GLN A 252 17.56 20.21 -0.95
CA GLN A 252 18.17 18.91 -1.23
C GLN A 252 17.32 18.05 -2.18
N ASP A 253 15.99 18.07 -2.03
CA ASP A 253 15.09 17.37 -2.95
C ASP A 253 15.25 17.92 -4.37
N LEU A 254 15.12 19.25 -4.51
CA LEU A 254 15.15 19.96 -5.79
C LEU A 254 16.50 19.78 -6.51
N SER A 255 17.61 19.99 -5.78
CA SER A 255 18.96 19.79 -6.30
C SER A 255 19.22 18.34 -6.69
N GLY A 256 18.67 17.38 -5.94
CA GLY A 256 18.79 15.96 -6.24
C GLY A 256 18.07 15.54 -7.52
N TRP A 257 16.96 16.21 -7.85
CA TRP A 257 16.17 15.93 -9.04
C TRP A 257 16.75 16.61 -10.29
N LEU A 258 17.11 17.89 -10.20
CA LEU A 258 17.31 18.79 -11.36
C LEU A 258 18.77 19.20 -11.63
N GLN A 259 19.76 18.67 -10.91
CA GLN A 259 21.20 18.74 -11.24
C GLN A 259 21.77 20.10 -11.73
N GLY A 260 21.23 21.24 -11.26
CA GLY A 260 21.71 22.58 -11.60
C GLY A 260 20.63 23.51 -12.16
N ASP A 261 19.59 22.97 -12.79
CA ASP A 261 18.52 23.75 -13.44
C ASP A 261 17.34 24.03 -12.50
N ALA A 262 17.52 23.73 -11.21
CA ALA A 262 16.42 23.69 -10.26
C ALA A 262 15.72 25.04 -10.13
N GLU A 263 16.46 26.13 -9.97
CA GLU A 263 15.91 27.48 -9.80
C GLU A 263 15.05 27.88 -11.02
N GLN A 264 15.62 27.72 -12.21
CA GLN A 264 14.97 28.06 -13.47
C GLN A 264 13.69 27.26 -13.68
N VAL A 265 13.71 25.96 -13.38
CA VAL A 265 12.54 25.09 -13.53
C VAL A 265 11.46 25.44 -12.52
N LEU A 266 11.81 25.71 -11.26
CA LEU A 266 10.84 26.17 -10.25
C LEU A 266 10.22 27.51 -10.65
N GLN A 267 11.03 28.45 -11.11
CA GLN A 267 10.57 29.75 -11.55
C GLN A 267 9.62 29.61 -12.75
N ALA A 268 9.98 28.81 -13.77
CA ALA A 268 9.13 28.59 -14.93
C ALA A 268 7.78 27.96 -14.56
N LEU A 269 7.76 27.00 -13.62
CA LEU A 269 6.52 26.40 -13.11
C LEU A 269 5.66 27.39 -12.31
N ALA A 270 6.29 28.34 -11.61
CA ALA A 270 5.61 29.41 -10.90
C ALA A 270 5.04 30.47 -11.85
N ASP A 271 5.80 30.86 -12.87
CA ASP A 271 5.41 31.87 -13.86
C ASP A 271 4.16 31.44 -14.66
N VAL A 272 4.04 30.14 -14.98
CA VAL A 272 2.84 29.58 -15.64
C VAL A 272 1.69 29.29 -14.66
N GLY A 273 1.87 29.61 -13.38
CA GLY A 273 0.86 29.43 -12.33
C GLY A 273 0.56 27.98 -11.95
N TRP A 274 1.36 27.02 -12.41
CA TRP A 274 1.19 25.60 -12.06
C TRP A 274 1.65 25.31 -10.63
N LEU A 275 2.73 25.99 -10.19
CA LEU A 275 3.26 25.91 -8.83
C LEU A 275 3.07 27.25 -8.12
N LEU A 276 2.49 27.26 -6.92
CA LEU A 276 2.47 28.44 -6.07
C LEU A 276 3.48 28.23 -4.92
N LEU A 277 4.44 29.16 -4.84
CA LEU A 277 5.30 29.34 -3.68
C LEU A 277 4.58 30.26 -2.67
N PRO A 278 4.94 30.20 -1.37
CA PRO A 278 4.48 31.20 -0.41
C PRO A 278 4.82 32.64 -0.86
N GLU A 279 4.00 33.64 -0.50
CA GLU A 279 4.09 35.01 -1.03
C GLU A 279 5.48 35.66 -0.85
N ASP A 280 6.20 35.32 0.22
CA ASP A 280 7.53 35.86 0.54
C ASP A 280 8.68 34.91 0.19
N VAL A 281 8.44 33.87 -0.60
CA VAL A 281 9.43 32.84 -0.93
C VAL A 281 9.69 32.80 -2.43
N THR A 282 10.92 33.10 -2.81
CA THR A 282 11.39 32.97 -4.20
C THR A 282 11.81 31.53 -4.54
N ALA A 283 12.06 31.25 -5.82
CA ALA A 283 12.61 29.97 -6.25
C ALA A 283 13.98 29.68 -5.62
N ASP A 284 14.84 30.70 -5.45
CA ASP A 284 16.14 30.58 -4.77
C ASP A 284 15.96 30.28 -3.27
N ASP A 285 15.04 30.96 -2.59
CA ASP A 285 14.72 30.68 -1.18
C ASP A 285 14.29 29.22 -0.99
N ALA A 286 13.48 28.69 -1.92
CA ALA A 286 13.07 27.29 -1.91
C ALA A 286 14.26 26.32 -2.08
N LEU A 287 15.30 26.71 -2.82
CA LEU A 287 16.54 25.94 -2.95
C LEU A 287 17.44 26.01 -1.72
N MET A 288 17.32 27.06 -0.91
CA MET A 288 18.04 27.20 0.35
C MET A 288 17.33 26.52 1.53
N SER A 289 16.08 26.09 1.33
CA SER A 289 15.27 25.42 2.35
C SER A 289 15.89 24.11 2.85
N ARG A 290 15.73 23.86 4.16
CA ARG A 290 16.34 22.71 4.87
C ARG A 290 15.27 21.71 5.30
N PRO A 291 15.64 20.45 5.62
CA PRO A 291 14.67 19.46 6.11
C PRO A 291 13.90 19.90 7.36
N GLU A 292 14.51 20.71 8.23
CA GLU A 292 13.89 21.25 9.44
C GLU A 292 12.89 22.37 9.13
N GLU A 293 13.07 23.06 8.00
CA GLU A 293 12.24 24.17 7.53
C GLU A 293 12.00 24.03 6.02
N PRO A 294 11.17 23.04 5.61
CA PRO A 294 10.92 22.80 4.20
C PRO A 294 9.96 23.85 3.63
N THR A 295 10.13 24.19 2.37
CA THR A 295 9.18 25.05 1.65
C THR A 295 7.89 24.28 1.39
N GLN A 296 6.77 24.81 1.84
CA GLN A 296 5.45 24.31 1.48
C GLN A 296 5.03 24.90 0.14
N VAL A 297 4.89 24.04 -0.87
CA VAL A 297 4.42 24.42 -2.21
C VAL A 297 2.97 24.00 -2.41
N THR A 298 2.26 24.72 -3.26
CA THR A 298 0.87 24.42 -3.65
C THR A 298 0.78 24.17 -5.15
N VAL A 299 0.06 23.13 -5.55
CA VAL A 299 -0.32 22.83 -6.93
C VAL A 299 -1.83 23.01 -7.03
N PRO A 300 -2.32 24.12 -7.60
CA PRO A 300 -3.74 24.47 -7.58
C PRO A 300 -4.66 23.38 -8.15
N THR A 301 -4.23 22.72 -9.23
CA THR A 301 -4.99 21.64 -9.90
C THR A 301 -5.15 20.38 -9.04
N LEU A 302 -4.33 20.21 -8.00
CA LEU A 302 -4.39 19.09 -7.06
C LEU A 302 -5.12 19.45 -5.77
N ILE A 303 -5.56 20.70 -5.60
CA ILE A 303 -6.39 21.09 -4.45
C ILE A 303 -7.68 20.26 -4.52
N PRO A 304 -8.14 19.64 -3.42
CA PRO A 304 -9.28 18.72 -3.43
C PRO A 304 -10.63 19.42 -3.71
N THR A 305 -10.82 19.91 -4.92
CA THR A 305 -12.10 20.34 -5.48
C THR A 305 -12.85 19.11 -6.02
N GLN A 306 -14.16 19.19 -6.20
CA GLN A 306 -14.90 18.12 -6.89
C GLN A 306 -14.89 18.42 -8.40
N PRO A 307 -14.42 17.49 -9.26
CA PRO A 307 -13.88 16.14 -8.98
C PRO A 307 -12.37 16.12 -8.63
N ARG A 308 -11.94 15.18 -7.76
CA ARG A 308 -10.53 15.04 -7.31
C ARG A 308 -9.69 14.22 -8.30
N PRO A 309 -8.43 14.59 -8.57
CA PRO A 309 -7.55 13.80 -9.44
C PRO A 309 -7.17 12.42 -8.89
N PHE A 310 -7.00 12.29 -7.57
CA PHE A 310 -6.53 11.06 -6.94
C PHE A 310 -7.36 10.66 -5.72
N PHE A 311 -7.61 9.34 -5.59
CA PHE A 311 -8.42 8.75 -4.52
C PHE A 311 -7.61 7.81 -3.62
N PHE A 312 -6.45 8.25 -3.13
CA PHE A 312 -5.63 7.46 -2.20
C PHE A 312 -5.23 8.20 -0.91
N GLY A 313 -5.09 7.43 0.16
CA GLY A 313 -4.80 7.93 1.50
C GLY A 313 -3.32 8.31 1.74
N LYS A 314 -3.04 8.81 2.96
CA LYS A 314 -1.70 9.25 3.38
C LYS A 314 -0.62 8.18 3.21
N VAL A 315 -0.94 6.93 3.54
CA VAL A 315 0.01 5.80 3.48
C VAL A 315 0.41 5.49 2.04
N THR A 316 -0.57 5.33 1.15
CA THR A 316 -0.33 5.13 -0.29
C THR A 316 0.48 6.27 -0.87
N ARG A 317 0.10 7.53 -0.62
CA ARG A 317 0.85 8.71 -1.08
C ARG A 317 2.32 8.66 -0.66
N ALA A 318 2.59 8.35 0.62
CA ALA A 318 3.96 8.25 1.12
C ALA A 318 4.75 7.11 0.47
N ARG A 319 4.10 5.96 0.21
CA ARG A 319 4.71 4.82 -0.51
C ARG A 319 5.05 5.17 -1.96
N LEU A 320 4.14 5.81 -2.68
CA LEU A 320 4.36 6.24 -4.07
C LEU A 320 5.49 7.27 -4.17
N SER A 321 5.46 8.31 -3.32
CA SER A 321 6.52 9.32 -3.28
C SER A 321 7.89 8.73 -2.94
N GLY A 322 7.95 7.85 -1.92
CA GLY A 322 9.19 7.16 -1.55
C GLY A 322 9.69 6.18 -2.62
N TRP A 323 8.79 5.51 -3.34
CA TRP A 323 9.13 4.66 -4.48
C TRP A 323 9.75 5.47 -5.62
N ALA A 324 9.09 6.55 -6.05
CA ALA A 324 9.60 7.41 -7.12
C ALA A 324 10.96 8.02 -6.75
N GLN A 325 11.13 8.46 -5.50
CA GLN A 325 12.42 8.97 -5.00
C GLN A 325 13.53 7.91 -5.08
N LYS A 326 13.23 6.64 -4.78
CA LYS A 326 14.19 5.53 -4.90
C LYS A 326 14.55 5.23 -6.36
N VAL A 327 13.58 5.31 -7.27
CA VAL A 327 13.81 5.10 -8.71
C VAL A 327 14.67 6.24 -9.28
N VAL A 328 14.23 7.48 -9.14
CA VAL A 328 14.93 8.68 -9.65
C VAL A 328 16.32 8.82 -8.99
N GLY A 329 16.44 8.46 -7.71
CA GLY A 329 17.68 8.51 -6.93
C GLY A 329 18.57 7.27 -7.03
N ASP A 330 18.25 6.30 -7.89
CA ASP A 330 18.99 5.03 -8.00
C ASP A 330 20.49 5.27 -8.16
N ARG A 331 21.29 4.52 -7.39
CA ARG A 331 22.73 4.74 -7.30
C ARG A 331 23.43 4.60 -8.65
N LYS A 332 23.01 3.66 -9.51
CA LYS A 332 23.65 3.45 -10.82
C LYS A 332 23.24 4.55 -11.80
N LEU A 333 21.97 4.97 -11.79
CA LEU A 333 21.50 6.11 -12.59
C LEU A 333 22.29 7.39 -12.23
N ARG A 334 22.46 7.69 -10.93
CA ARG A 334 23.26 8.84 -10.50
C ARG A 334 24.74 8.73 -10.90
N LYS A 335 25.35 7.55 -10.71
CA LYS A 335 26.77 7.33 -11.10
C LYS A 335 27.00 7.52 -12.60
N LYS A 336 26.02 7.16 -13.42
CA LYS A 336 26.04 7.35 -14.87
C LYS A 336 25.59 8.75 -15.31
N LYS A 337 25.31 9.65 -14.35
CA LYS A 337 24.80 11.01 -14.60
C LYS A 337 23.57 11.02 -15.50
N ALA A 338 22.67 10.04 -15.30
CA ALA A 338 21.42 9.99 -16.05
C ALA A 338 20.64 11.30 -15.87
N GLY A 339 20.30 11.94 -16.99
CA GLY A 339 19.50 13.17 -17.03
C GLY A 339 18.03 12.94 -16.70
N PRO A 340 17.23 14.01 -16.61
CA PRO A 340 15.82 13.95 -16.24
C PRO A 340 14.99 13.01 -17.12
N ALA A 341 15.15 13.06 -18.45
CA ALA A 341 14.42 12.19 -19.37
C ALA A 341 14.68 10.69 -19.12
N THR A 342 15.95 10.32 -18.91
CA THR A 342 16.33 8.93 -18.59
C THR A 342 15.77 8.49 -17.23
N ARG A 343 15.74 9.39 -16.24
CA ARG A 343 15.15 9.11 -14.92
C ARG A 343 13.62 8.96 -15.01
N LEU A 344 12.95 9.78 -15.82
CA LEU A 344 11.52 9.62 -16.12
C LEU A 344 11.26 8.27 -16.80
N LEU A 345 12.08 7.89 -17.78
CA LEU A 345 11.97 6.58 -18.43
C LEU A 345 12.16 5.42 -17.44
N ALA A 346 13.08 5.57 -16.48
CA ALA A 346 13.26 4.59 -15.39
C ALA A 346 11.99 4.45 -14.53
N VAL A 347 11.37 5.56 -14.13
CA VAL A 347 10.09 5.55 -13.39
C VAL A 347 8.99 4.87 -14.21
N TYR A 348 8.85 5.25 -15.47
CA TYR A 348 7.79 4.75 -16.34
C TYR A 348 7.92 3.24 -16.58
N THR A 349 9.13 2.76 -16.90
CA THR A 349 9.42 1.33 -17.09
C THR A 349 9.23 0.51 -15.82
N ALA A 350 9.58 1.06 -14.64
CA ALA A 350 9.31 0.39 -13.36
C ALA A 350 7.81 0.27 -13.06
N ALA A 351 7.00 1.30 -13.35
CA ALA A 351 5.56 1.26 -13.13
C ALA A 351 4.82 0.32 -14.11
N HIS A 352 5.40 0.10 -15.29
CA HIS A 352 4.81 -0.67 -16.39
C HIS A 352 5.62 -1.94 -16.72
N SER A 353 6.04 -2.65 -15.69
CA SER A 353 6.62 -3.99 -15.82
C SER A 353 5.70 -5.05 -15.24
N ARG A 354 5.58 -6.16 -15.96
CA ARG A 354 4.93 -7.40 -15.52
C ARG A 354 5.71 -8.06 -14.39
N PRO A 355 5.12 -9.05 -13.68
CA PRO A 355 5.81 -9.77 -12.61
C PRO A 355 7.13 -10.42 -13.01
N ASP A 356 7.26 -10.87 -14.26
CA ASP A 356 8.49 -11.45 -14.82
C ASP A 356 9.58 -10.38 -15.15
N GLY A 357 9.27 -9.10 -15.00
CA GLY A 357 10.12 -7.95 -15.31
C GLY A 357 9.99 -7.44 -16.74
N CYS A 358 9.23 -8.10 -17.60
CA CYS A 358 9.02 -7.66 -18.98
C CYS A 358 8.20 -6.38 -19.01
N LEU A 359 8.57 -5.45 -19.89
CA LEU A 359 7.81 -4.22 -20.10
C LEU A 359 6.49 -4.55 -20.81
N GLY A 360 5.38 -3.96 -20.36
CA GLY A 360 4.07 -4.21 -20.94
C GLY A 360 3.10 -3.04 -20.77
N GLY A 361 2.14 -2.92 -21.67
CA GLY A 361 1.02 -1.99 -21.51
C GLY A 361 -0.01 -2.47 -20.50
N VAL A 362 -0.97 -1.62 -20.13
CA VAL A 362 -2.15 -2.04 -19.36
C VAL A 362 -3.01 -2.96 -20.23
N GLY A 363 -3.16 -4.22 -19.83
CA GLY A 363 -3.92 -5.28 -20.54
C GLY A 363 -3.11 -6.56 -20.75
N GLU A 364 -3.78 -7.71 -20.86
CA GLU A 364 -3.14 -9.05 -20.89
C GLU A 364 -2.30 -9.31 -22.17
N ASP A 365 -2.53 -8.55 -23.25
CA ASP A 365 -1.89 -8.74 -24.57
C ASP A 365 -0.83 -7.68 -24.93
N GLY A 366 -0.48 -6.79 -23.99
CA GLY A 366 0.41 -5.66 -24.26
C GLY A 366 1.88 -6.04 -24.43
N ASP A 367 2.29 -6.39 -25.66
CA ASP A 367 3.69 -6.60 -26.03
C ASP A 367 4.47 -5.27 -26.08
N GLY A 368 5.09 -4.87 -24.97
CA GLY A 368 5.86 -3.64 -24.83
C GLY A 368 5.03 -2.37 -24.63
N LEU A 369 5.73 -1.25 -24.41
CA LEU A 369 5.16 0.07 -24.14
C LEU A 369 5.03 0.88 -25.43
N ALA A 370 3.92 1.60 -25.65
CA ALA A 370 3.79 2.46 -26.82
C ALA A 370 4.82 3.61 -26.77
N LEU A 371 5.65 3.75 -27.81
CA LEU A 371 6.75 4.71 -27.84
C LEU A 371 6.24 6.16 -27.72
N ASP A 372 5.15 6.51 -28.40
CA ASP A 372 4.59 7.85 -28.35
C ASP A 372 4.15 8.24 -26.93
N THR A 373 3.56 7.28 -26.20
CA THR A 373 3.14 7.49 -24.80
C THR A 373 4.35 7.67 -23.88
N VAL A 374 5.37 6.82 -24.04
CA VAL A 374 6.62 6.91 -23.27
C VAL A 374 7.33 8.23 -23.54
N ALA A 375 7.48 8.60 -24.82
CA ALA A 375 8.13 9.82 -25.25
C ALA A 375 7.42 11.07 -24.70
N SER A 376 6.08 11.10 -24.84
CA SER A 376 5.23 12.16 -24.28
C SER A 376 5.41 12.32 -22.77
N PHE A 377 5.49 11.21 -22.02
CA PHE A 377 5.73 11.26 -20.57
C PHE A 377 7.13 11.77 -20.22
N CYS A 378 8.15 11.34 -20.98
CA CYS A 378 9.54 11.66 -20.72
C CYS A 378 9.96 13.07 -21.20
N GLY A 379 9.11 13.79 -21.92
CA GLY A 379 9.50 15.06 -22.57
C GLY A 379 10.46 14.84 -23.74
N LEU A 380 10.27 13.75 -24.47
CA LEU A 380 11.11 13.32 -25.59
C LEU A 380 10.30 13.23 -26.87
N ARG A 381 11.01 13.17 -28.00
CA ARG A 381 10.43 12.68 -29.25
C ARG A 381 10.51 11.14 -29.30
N PRO A 382 9.59 10.46 -29.99
CA PRO A 382 9.60 8.98 -30.07
C PRO A 382 10.94 8.39 -30.54
N GLU A 383 11.61 9.06 -31.49
CA GLU A 383 12.91 8.65 -32.01
C GLU A 383 14.05 8.70 -30.99
N ASP A 384 13.95 9.55 -29.96
CA ASP A 384 14.99 9.74 -28.94
C ASP A 384 14.87 8.72 -27.78
N VAL A 385 13.76 7.96 -27.72
CA VAL A 385 13.52 6.98 -26.64
C VAL A 385 14.55 5.86 -26.65
N ALA A 386 14.99 5.41 -27.84
CA ALA A 386 15.97 4.33 -27.98
C ALA A 386 17.32 4.70 -27.33
N GLU A 387 17.76 5.95 -27.49
CA GLU A 387 18.99 6.45 -26.87
C GLU A 387 18.92 6.37 -25.34
N HIS A 388 17.84 6.89 -24.75
CA HIS A 388 17.66 6.87 -23.30
C HIS A 388 17.44 5.46 -22.74
N ALA A 389 16.81 4.58 -23.50
CA ALA A 389 16.71 3.17 -23.14
C ALA A 389 18.10 2.49 -23.16
N GLY A 390 18.97 2.84 -24.11
CA GLY A 390 20.38 2.44 -24.11
C GLY A 390 21.14 2.94 -22.87
N LEU A 391 20.88 4.16 -22.40
CA LEU A 391 21.44 4.67 -21.13
C LEU A 391 20.96 3.86 -19.92
N LEU A 392 19.70 3.40 -19.92
CA LEU A 392 19.18 2.50 -18.88
C LEU A 392 19.85 1.12 -18.92
N VAL A 393 20.10 0.55 -20.10
CA VAL A 393 20.88 -0.69 -20.25
C VAL A 393 22.30 -0.48 -19.70
N ALA A 394 22.98 0.60 -20.10
CA ALA A 394 24.33 0.92 -19.63
C ALA A 394 24.42 1.17 -18.11
N ALA A 395 23.31 1.57 -17.49
CA ALA A 395 23.19 1.70 -16.03
C ALA A 395 22.81 0.38 -15.33
N GLY A 396 22.57 -0.71 -16.07
CA GLY A 396 22.05 -1.97 -15.52
C GLY A 396 20.69 -1.76 -14.86
N TRP A 397 19.86 -0.94 -15.49
CA TRP A 397 18.45 -0.78 -15.18
C TRP A 397 17.59 -1.77 -15.98
N LEU A 398 17.89 -1.90 -17.27
CA LEU A 398 17.34 -2.93 -18.16
C LEU A 398 18.38 -4.04 -18.35
N ALA A 399 17.91 -5.28 -18.52
CA ALA A 399 18.74 -6.49 -18.54
C ALA A 399 19.51 -6.69 -19.86
N GLU A 400 18.88 -6.36 -20.99
CA GLU A 400 19.36 -6.65 -22.35
C GLU A 400 19.09 -5.46 -23.27
N GLU A 401 19.55 -5.55 -24.53
CA GLU A 401 19.21 -4.57 -25.57
C GLU A 401 17.70 -4.43 -25.70
N VAL A 402 17.25 -3.19 -25.82
CA VAL A 402 15.84 -2.87 -25.99
C VAL A 402 15.48 -2.94 -27.47
N ASP A 403 14.29 -3.48 -27.74
CA ASP A 403 13.69 -3.39 -29.06
C ASP A 403 12.72 -2.21 -29.10
N THR A 404 12.82 -1.39 -30.15
CA THR A 404 11.94 -0.24 -30.40
C THR A 404 11.12 -0.40 -31.69
N ALA A 405 11.19 -1.56 -32.33
CA ALA A 405 10.49 -1.84 -33.58
C ALA A 405 8.97 -1.80 -33.43
N GLY A 406 8.31 -1.34 -34.50
CA GLY A 406 6.84 -1.30 -34.57
C GLY A 406 6.19 -0.28 -33.63
N GLY A 407 6.91 0.78 -33.25
CA GLY A 407 6.35 1.83 -32.39
C GLY A 407 6.25 1.43 -30.92
N ARG A 408 6.98 0.40 -30.49
CA ARG A 408 6.89 -0.15 -29.13
C ARG A 408 8.25 -0.35 -28.49
N LEU A 409 8.40 0.07 -27.25
CA LEU A 409 9.55 -0.21 -26.40
C LEU A 409 9.35 -1.57 -25.69
N ARG A 410 10.14 -2.55 -26.10
CA ARG A 410 10.24 -3.87 -25.47
C ARG A 410 11.57 -4.00 -24.75
N GLY A 411 11.54 -4.73 -23.65
CA GLY A 411 12.70 -4.99 -22.83
C GLY A 411 12.30 -5.61 -21.51
N ARG A 412 13.29 -5.80 -20.65
CA ARG A 412 13.12 -6.39 -19.33
C ARG A 412 13.89 -5.61 -18.29
N LEU A 413 13.28 -5.37 -17.13
CA LEU A 413 13.98 -4.83 -15.98
C LEU A 413 15.09 -5.81 -15.54
N ALA A 414 16.26 -5.29 -15.18
CA ALA A 414 17.31 -6.09 -14.58
C ALA A 414 16.86 -6.62 -13.20
N GLU A 415 17.36 -7.79 -12.79
CA GLU A 415 16.96 -8.45 -11.53
C GLU A 415 17.06 -7.52 -10.31
N ARG A 416 18.11 -6.71 -10.26
CA ARG A 416 18.35 -5.69 -9.20
C ARG A 416 17.24 -4.64 -9.12
N VAL A 417 16.55 -4.37 -10.22
CA VAL A 417 15.49 -3.35 -10.33
C VAL A 417 14.11 -3.95 -10.08
N LEU A 418 13.92 -5.27 -10.19
CA LEU A 418 12.63 -5.92 -9.95
C LEU A 418 11.95 -5.53 -8.62
N PRO A 419 12.66 -5.32 -7.49
CA PRO A 419 12.03 -4.82 -6.26
C PRO A 419 11.36 -3.44 -6.40
N LEU A 420 11.75 -2.66 -7.40
CA LEU A 420 11.18 -1.35 -7.73
C LEU A 420 10.01 -1.46 -8.73
N SER A 421 9.69 -2.64 -9.26
CA SER A 421 8.56 -2.79 -10.18
C SER A 421 7.22 -2.49 -9.49
N GLY A 422 6.32 -1.82 -10.22
CA GLY A 422 4.97 -1.48 -9.78
C GLY A 422 3.95 -2.60 -9.92
N LEU A 423 4.30 -3.68 -10.64
CA LEU A 423 3.42 -4.79 -11.04
C LEU A 423 2.20 -4.33 -11.87
N LEU A 424 2.20 -4.71 -13.15
CA LEU A 424 1.02 -4.62 -14.02
C LEU A 424 -0.09 -5.59 -13.60
#